data_AF-A0A537H1H5-F1
#
_entry.id   AF-A0A537H1H5-F1
#
_cell.length_a   1.000
_cell.length_b   1.000
_cell.length_c   1.000
_cell.angle_alpha   90.00
_cell.angle_beta   90.00
_cell.angle_gamma   90.00
#
_symmetry.space_group_name_H-M   'P 1'
#
loop_
_entity.id
_entity.type
_entity.pdbx_description
1 polymer ?
#
loop_
_entity_poly.entity_id
_entity_poly.type
_entity_poly.pdbx_seq_one_letter_code
_entity_poly.pdbx_strand_id
1 'polypeptide(L)'
;MARLEVKASRLWRTLEIIGGLIVMATATVVLADPQFAVTRLVIMIAAGLVVGGLFRIGVGVSAIVLPPTLRTLNTAGGIIAVVLGITSLLDLQAAVYVDHYSRICTVACRCL
;
A
#
# COMPACT_ATOMS: atom_id res chain seq x y z
N MET A 1 31.70 -28.24 0.52
CA MET A 1 30.27 -27.85 0.59
C MET A 1 29.87 -27.17 1.92
N ALA A 2 30.54 -27.40 3.05
CA ALA A 2 30.18 -26.84 4.37
C ALA A 2 30.28 -25.30 4.55
N ARG A 3 30.99 -24.56 3.67
CA ARG A 3 31.20 -23.10 3.84
C ARG A 3 29.97 -22.25 3.48
N LEU A 4 29.02 -22.79 2.72
CA LEU A 4 27.81 -22.08 2.29
C LEU A 4 26.72 -22.11 3.37
N GLU A 5 26.58 -23.22 4.10
CA GLU A 5 25.61 -23.36 5.21
C GLU A 5 25.91 -22.40 6.38
N VAL A 6 27.19 -22.23 6.75
CA VAL A 6 27.60 -21.31 7.84
C VAL A 6 27.45 -19.83 7.44
N LYS A 7 27.56 -19.52 6.14
CA LYS A 7 27.38 -18.14 5.65
C LYS A 7 25.89 -17.79 5.54
N ALA A 8 25.06 -18.76 5.13
CA ALA A 8 23.61 -18.62 5.16
C ALA A 8 23.09 -18.37 6.59
N SER A 9 23.59 -19.10 7.59
CA SER A 9 23.18 -18.89 8.98
C SER A 9 23.58 -17.51 9.56
N ARG A 10 24.73 -16.95 9.16
CA ARG A 10 25.08 -15.56 9.51
C ARG A 10 24.20 -14.53 8.80
N LEU A 11 23.93 -14.72 7.51
CA LEU A 11 23.09 -13.80 6.73
C LEU A 11 21.65 -13.76 7.26
N TRP A 12 21.09 -14.92 7.60
CA TRP A 12 19.77 -15.01 8.23
C TRP A 12 19.71 -14.30 9.58
N ARG A 13 20.74 -14.47 10.41
CA ARG A 13 20.83 -13.79 11.71
C ARG A 13 20.98 -12.28 11.57
N THR A 14 21.75 -11.81 10.59
CA THR A 14 21.87 -10.38 10.28
C THR A 14 20.55 -9.80 9.75
N LEU A 15 19.83 -10.54 8.89
CA LEU A 15 18.51 -10.12 8.40
C LEU A 15 17.48 -10.01 9.53
N GLU A 16 17.50 -10.92 10.48
CA GLU A 16 16.61 -10.87 11.66
C GLU A 16 16.89 -9.63 12.51
N ILE A 17 18.16 -9.31 12.76
CA ILE A 17 18.55 -8.14 13.55
C ILE A 17 18.17 -6.84 12.81
N ILE A 18 18.47 -6.75 11.51
CA ILE A 18 18.11 -5.59 10.70
C ILE A 18 16.59 -5.45 10.62
N GLY A 19 15.87 -6.55 10.41
CA GLY A 19 14.41 -6.58 10.39
C GLY A 19 13.81 -6.10 11.71
N GLY A 20 14.31 -6.61 12.83
CA GLY A 20 13.90 -6.17 14.17
C GLY A 20 14.18 -4.69 14.43
N LEU A 21 15.35 -4.19 14.02
CA LEU A 21 15.71 -2.78 14.15
C LEU A 21 14.77 -1.88 13.32
N ILE A 22 14.47 -2.28 12.09
CA ILE A 22 13.53 -1.55 11.21
C ILE A 22 12.13 -1.53 11.82
N VAL A 23 11.64 -2.66 12.34
CA VAL A 23 10.32 -2.73 12.97
C VAL A 23 10.25 -1.81 14.19
N MET A 24 11.27 -1.83 15.05
CA MET A 24 11.32 -0.95 16.22
C MET A 24 11.35 0.54 15.83
N ALA A 25 12.17 0.92 14.85
CA ALA A 25 12.24 2.29 14.35
C ALA A 25 10.93 2.73 13.68
N THR A 26 10.24 1.82 12.98
CA THR A 26 8.95 2.12 12.37
C THR A 26 7.86 2.28 13.44
N ALA A 27 7.88 1.42 14.47
CA ALA A 27 6.93 1.49 15.57
C ALA A 27 7.02 2.82 16.33
N THR A 28 8.22 3.34 16.59
CA THR A 28 8.37 4.65 17.26
C THR A 28 7.83 5.79 16.41
N VAL A 29 8.03 5.75 15.09
CA VAL A 29 7.45 6.74 14.15
C VAL A 29 5.92 6.68 14.16
N VAL A 30 5.34 5.47 14.14
CA VAL A 30 3.88 5.28 14.20
C VAL A 30 3.29 5.78 15.51
N LEU A 31 4.00 5.59 16.63
CA LEU A 31 3.57 6.13 17.93
C LEU A 31 3.64 7.66 17.98
N ALA A 32 4.64 8.27 17.31
CA ALA A 32 4.80 9.71 17.28
C ALA A 32 3.78 10.40 16.37
N ASP A 33 3.46 9.79 15.22
CA ASP A 33 2.47 10.31 14.27
C ASP A 33 1.59 9.16 13.72
N PRO A 34 0.41 8.93 14.30
CA PRO A 34 -0.46 7.84 13.88
C PRO A 34 -1.04 8.06 12.48
N GLN A 35 -1.12 9.31 12.03
CA GLN A 35 -1.66 9.69 10.74
C GLN A 35 -0.80 9.18 9.59
N PHE A 36 0.52 9.12 9.80
CA PHE A 36 1.46 8.51 8.87
C PHE A 36 1.20 7.02 8.64
N ALA A 37 0.85 6.28 9.69
CA ALA A 37 0.57 4.84 9.60
C ALA A 37 -0.69 4.57 8.78
N VAL A 38 -1.76 5.30 9.07
CA VAL A 38 -3.06 5.18 8.37
C VAL A 38 -2.88 5.50 6.89
N THR A 39 -2.20 6.60 6.56
CA THR A 39 -1.95 7.01 5.17
C THR A 39 -1.21 5.91 4.39
N ARG A 40 -0.17 5.32 4.97
CA ARG A 40 0.57 4.21 4.35
C ARG A 40 -0.29 2.97 4.16
N LEU A 41 -1.14 2.65 5.13
CA LEU A 41 -2.06 1.51 5.06
C LEU A 41 -3.05 1.69 3.92
N VAL A 42 -3.63 2.89 3.79
CA VAL A 42 -4.56 3.20 2.68
C VAL A 42 -3.85 3.10 1.33
N ILE A 43 -2.63 3.65 1.20
CA ILE A 43 -1.85 3.53 -0.05
C ILE A 43 -1.59 2.07 -0.40
N MET A 44 -1.21 1.23 0.58
CA MET A 44 -0.96 -0.20 0.36
C MET A 44 -2.22 -0.93 -0.10
N ILE A 45 -3.37 -0.65 0.54
CA ILE A 45 -4.65 -1.25 0.16
C ILE A 45 -5.06 -0.78 -1.25
N ALA A 46 -4.96 0.51 -1.52
CA ALA A 46 -5.30 1.10 -2.80
C ALA A 46 -4.44 0.53 -3.94
N ALA A 47 -3.13 0.46 -3.74
CA ALA A 47 -2.20 -0.15 -4.70
C ALA A 47 -2.52 -1.64 -4.92
N GLY A 48 -2.80 -2.38 -3.84
CA GLY A 48 -3.21 -3.78 -3.91
C GLY A 48 -4.52 -3.97 -4.69
N LEU A 49 -5.50 -3.08 -4.51
CA LEU A 49 -6.76 -3.09 -5.24
C LEU A 49 -6.56 -2.80 -6.73
N VAL A 50 -5.69 -1.85 -7.10
CA VAL A 50 -5.38 -1.55 -8.50
C VAL A 50 -4.67 -2.74 -9.16
N VAL A 51 -3.60 -3.25 -8.55
CA VAL A 51 -2.82 -4.36 -9.11
C VAL A 51 -3.65 -5.64 -9.18
N GLY A 52 -4.33 -5.98 -8.09
CA GLY A 52 -5.21 -7.15 -8.02
C GLY A 52 -6.41 -7.05 -8.96
N GLY A 53 -6.99 -5.84 -9.11
CA GLY A 53 -8.07 -5.57 -10.04
C GLY A 53 -7.65 -5.72 -11.50
N LEU A 54 -6.49 -5.16 -11.88
CA LEU A 54 -5.90 -5.34 -13.21
C LEU A 54 -5.64 -6.81 -13.52
N PHE A 55 -5.12 -7.56 -12.55
CA PHE A 55 -4.91 -9.00 -12.71
C PHE A 55 -6.23 -9.75 -12.93
N ARG A 56 -7.28 -9.45 -12.16
CA ARG A 56 -8.61 -10.06 -12.36
C ARG A 56 -9.20 -9.72 -13.72
N ILE A 57 -9.04 -8.49 -14.19
CA ILE A 57 -9.46 -8.09 -15.54
C ILE A 57 -8.73 -8.93 -16.59
N GLY A 58 -7.40 -9.02 -16.50
CA GLY A 58 -6.58 -9.82 -17.43
C GLY A 58 -7.01 -11.29 -17.45
N VAL A 59 -7.19 -11.91 -16.28
CA VAL A 59 -7.66 -13.30 -16.18
C VAL A 59 -9.07 -13.45 -16.74
N GLY A 60 -10.00 -12.53 -16.43
CA GLY A 60 -11.37 -12.59 -16.94
C GLY A 60 -11.46 -12.42 -18.47
N VAL A 61 -10.57 -11.62 -19.07
CA VAL A 61 -10.50 -11.46 -20.53
C VAL A 61 -9.80 -12.64 -21.19
N SER A 62 -8.77 -13.23 -20.59
CA SER A 62 -7.98 -14.31 -21.22
C SER A 62 -8.50 -15.73 -20.92
N ALA A 63 -9.26 -15.94 -19.85
CA ALA A 63 -9.73 -17.26 -19.47
C ALA A 63 -10.88 -17.72 -20.38
N ILE A 64 -10.55 -18.44 -21.46
CA ILE A 64 -11.53 -19.10 -22.35
C ILE A 64 -12.19 -20.31 -21.65
N VAL A 65 -11.53 -20.86 -20.63
CA VAL A 65 -11.93 -22.08 -19.91
C VAL A 65 -13.06 -21.88 -18.89
N LEU A 66 -13.34 -20.63 -18.48
CA LEU A 66 -14.39 -20.32 -17.51
C LEU A 66 -15.73 -20.03 -18.20
N PRO A 67 -16.86 -20.47 -17.61
CA PRO A 67 -18.18 -20.13 -18.12
C PRO A 67 -18.38 -18.60 -18.17
N PRO A 68 -19.14 -18.09 -19.15
CA PRO A 68 -19.19 -16.67 -19.51
C PRO A 68 -19.65 -15.77 -18.36
N THR A 69 -20.53 -16.25 -17.49
CA THR A 69 -21.01 -15.53 -16.30
C THR A 69 -19.89 -15.28 -15.28
N LEU A 70 -18.99 -16.25 -15.07
CA LEU A 70 -17.87 -16.09 -14.14
C LEU A 70 -16.77 -15.20 -14.71
N ARG A 71 -16.54 -15.22 -16.05
CA ARG A 71 -15.65 -14.24 -16.71
C ARG A 71 -16.13 -12.82 -16.50
N THR A 72 -17.40 -12.56 -16.81
CA THR A 72 -17.98 -11.23 -16.67
C THR A 72 -17.96 -10.74 -15.23
N LEU A 73 -18.29 -11.61 -14.26
CA LEU A 73 -18.24 -11.24 -12.84
C LEU A 73 -16.81 -10.95 -12.37
N ASN A 74 -15.82 -11.74 -12.82
CA ASN A 74 -14.41 -11.52 -12.47
C ASN A 74 -13.85 -10.24 -13.10
N THR A 75 -14.17 -9.97 -14.37
CA THR A 75 -13.78 -8.73 -15.03
C THR A 75 -14.47 -7.52 -14.39
N ALA A 76 -15.78 -7.58 -14.13
CA ALA A 76 -16.52 -6.51 -13.46
C ALA A 76 -15.99 -6.24 -12.05
N GLY A 77 -15.76 -7.30 -11.26
CA GLY A 77 -15.15 -7.19 -9.93
C GLY A 77 -13.75 -6.59 -9.97
N GLY A 78 -12.95 -6.93 -11.00
CA GLY A 78 -11.65 -6.32 -11.24
C GLY A 78 -11.74 -4.83 -11.58
N ILE A 79 -12.69 -4.43 -12.43
CA ILE A 79 -12.95 -3.01 -12.76
C ILE A 79 -13.32 -2.23 -11.50
N ILE A 80 -14.25 -2.75 -10.69
CA ILE A 80 -14.67 -2.10 -9.44
C ILE A 80 -13.49 -1.93 -8.50
N ALA A 81 -12.63 -2.96 -8.36
CA ALA A 81 -11.44 -2.88 -7.53
C ALA A 81 -10.46 -1.80 -8.03
N VAL A 82 -10.24 -1.68 -9.34
CA VAL A 82 -9.40 -0.63 -9.92
C VAL A 82 -9.98 0.76 -9.67
N VAL A 83 -11.28 0.95 -9.90
CA VAL A 83 -11.96 2.25 -9.68
C VAL A 83 -11.89 2.67 -8.22
N LEU A 84 -12.16 1.75 -7.29
CA LEU A 84 -12.03 2.01 -5.85
C LEU A 84 -10.58 2.33 -5.46
N GLY A 85 -9.61 1.60 -6.00
CA GLY A 85 -8.20 1.88 -5.78
C GLY A 85 -7.80 3.28 -6.26
N ILE A 86 -8.16 3.66 -7.48
CA ILE A 86 -7.83 4.97 -8.04
C ILE A 86 -8.52 6.10 -7.26
N THR A 87 -9.82 5.97 -6.98
CA THR A 87 -10.57 7.00 -6.23
C THR A 87 -10.04 7.18 -4.82
N SER A 88 -9.62 6.11 -4.13
CA SER A 88 -8.99 6.22 -2.81
C SER A 88 -7.63 6.95 -2.84
N LEU A 89 -6.85 6.81 -3.93
CA LEU A 89 -5.61 7.55 -4.10
C LEU A 89 -5.86 9.04 -4.37
N LEU A 90 -6.88 9.35 -5.17
CA LEU A 90 -7.28 10.74 -5.45
C LEU A 90 -7.80 11.43 -4.19
N ASP A 91 -8.59 10.73 -3.37
CA ASP A 91 -9.09 11.23 -2.10
C ASP A 91 -7.94 11.53 -1.13
N LEU A 92 -6.94 10.65 -1.06
CA LEU A 92 -5.71 10.89 -0.29
C LEU A 92 -4.98 12.17 -0.73
N GLN A 93 -4.86 12.39 -2.05
CA GLN A 93 -4.20 13.59 -2.59
C GLN A 93 -4.97 14.86 -2.21
N ALA A 94 -6.31 14.81 -2.28
CA ALA A 94 -7.15 15.93 -1.86
C ALA A 94 -6.99 16.24 -0.35
N ALA A 95 -6.95 15.20 0.50
CA ALA A 95 -6.76 15.35 1.94
C ALA A 95 -5.40 15.99 2.28
N VAL A 96 -4.31 15.57 1.62
CA VAL A 96 -2.97 16.15 1.80
C VAL A 96 -2.93 17.61 1.36
N TYR A 97 -3.63 17.96 0.28
CA TYR A 97 -3.68 19.33 -0.21
C TYR A 97 -4.39 20.27 0.78
N VAL A 98 -5.49 19.81 1.37
CA VAL A 98 -6.25 20.58 2.38
C VAL A 98 -5.46 20.74 3.68
N ASP A 99 -4.73 19.70 4.15
CA ASP A 99 -3.88 19.80 5.34
C ASP A 99 -2.78 20.86 5.15
N HIS A 100 -2.17 20.88 3.96
CA HIS A 100 -1.11 21.83 3.65
C HIS A 100 -1.61 23.28 3.63
N TYR A 101 -2.82 23.52 3.12
CA TYR A 101 -3.46 24.85 3.12
C TYR A 101 -3.85 25.29 4.55
N SER A 102 -4.40 24.38 5.36
CA SER A 102 -4.79 24.65 6.75
C SER A 102 -3.60 25.05 7.63
N ARG A 103 -2.46 24.38 7.49
CA ARG A 103 -1.22 24.77 8.20
C ARG A 103 -0.74 26.16 7.81
N ILE A 104 -0.83 26.53 6.53
CA ILE A 104 -0.43 27.87 6.06
C ILE A 104 -1.33 28.95 6.69
N CYS A 105 -2.65 28.76 6.71
CA CYS A 105 -3.57 29.68 7.37
C CYS A 105 -3.32 29.80 8.88
N THR A 106 -3.01 28.68 9.55
CA THR A 106 -2.73 28.68 10.99
C THR A 106 -1.44 29.45 11.31
N VAL A 107 -0.38 29.25 10.53
CA VAL A 107 0.88 29.98 10.69
C VAL A 107 0.71 31.46 10.36
N ALA A 108 -0.02 31.77 9.28
CA ALA A 108 -0.31 33.15 8.89
C ALA A 108 -1.13 33.91 9.95
N CYS A 109 -2.19 33.30 10.51
CA CYS A 109 -2.99 33.91 11.59
C CYS A 109 -2.24 34.01 12.92
N ARG A 110 -1.16 33.24 13.11
CA ARG A 110 -0.33 33.32 14.31
C ARG A 110 0.80 34.35 14.19
N CYS A 111 1.08 34.83 12.97
CA CYS A 111 2.03 35.89 12.68
C CYS A 111 1.39 37.28 12.52
N LEU A 112 0.05 37.38 12.64
CA LEU A 112 -0.72 38.63 12.61
C LEU A 112 -1.20 38.97 14.01
#